data_AF-A0A524EI05-F1
#
_entry.id   AF-A0A524EI05-F1
#
_cell.length_a   1.000
_cell.length_b   1.000
_cell.length_c   1.000
_cell.angle_alpha   90.00
_cell.angle_beta   90.00
_cell.angle_gamma   90.00
#
_symmetry.space_group_name_H-M   'P 1'
#
loop_
_entity.id
_entity.type
_entity.pdbx_description
1 polymer ?
#
loop_
_entity_poly.entity_id
_entity_poly.type
_entity_poly.pdbx_seq_one_letter_code
_entity_poly.pdbx_strand_id
1 'polypeptide(L)'
;MFRSLRFPTKRQTQIWMKRRRSVSPSEIARNLKVSRPYISKAQRIAEKRITKLLRNAASINRIDIESLSSRFGFASGYCHTHNTNTFITFSPKFGVHVWYDHIGNCDECERKSECDKILRGLAKEWQISISEDESPSTLAGHLFSEIRRKLGWE
;
A
#
# COMPACT_ATOMS: atom_id res chain seq x y z
N MET A 1 -3.51 -22.51 -9.84
CA MET A 1 -2.65 -22.17 -11.00
C MET A 1 -1.95 -20.82 -10.76
N PHE A 2 -0.85 -20.79 -9.98
CA PHE A 2 -0.11 -19.56 -9.62
C PHE A 2 0.87 -19.11 -10.72
N ARG A 3 0.42 -19.03 -11.99
CA ARG A 3 1.29 -18.60 -13.10
C ARG A 3 1.50 -17.07 -13.04
N SER A 4 2.59 -16.75 -12.34
CA SER A 4 3.35 -15.51 -12.16
C SER A 4 2.66 -14.36 -11.39
N LEU A 5 2.69 -14.45 -10.07
CA LEU A 5 2.70 -13.24 -9.23
C LEU A 5 3.98 -12.47 -9.55
N ARG A 6 3.85 -11.23 -10.02
CA ARG A 6 5.00 -10.40 -10.43
C ARG A 6 4.84 -9.02 -9.87
N PHE A 7 5.89 -8.52 -9.23
CA PHE A 7 5.97 -7.12 -8.84
C PHE A 7 6.01 -6.21 -10.08
N PRO A 8 5.51 -4.97 -9.99
CA PRO A 8 5.77 -3.96 -10.99
C PRO A 8 7.29 -3.78 -11.17
N THR A 9 7.74 -3.57 -12.40
CA THR A 9 9.17 -3.27 -12.65
C THR A 9 9.53 -1.90 -12.09
N LYS A 10 10.83 -1.60 -11.88
CA LYS A 10 11.29 -0.28 -11.43
C LYS A 10 10.68 0.88 -12.22
N ARG A 11 10.58 0.74 -13.55
CA ARG A 11 9.97 1.74 -14.44
C ARG A 11 8.46 1.87 -14.21
N GLN A 12 7.74 0.75 -14.08
CA GLN A 12 6.31 0.74 -13.78
C GLN A 12 6.03 1.37 -12.42
N THR A 13 6.83 1.05 -11.41
CA THR A 13 6.74 1.60 -10.07
C THR A 13 6.98 3.10 -10.02
N GLN A 14 7.99 3.60 -10.76
CA GLN A 14 8.28 5.02 -10.87
C GLN A 14 7.10 5.79 -11.49
N ILE A 15 6.50 5.24 -12.55
CA ILE A 15 5.31 5.81 -13.19
C ILE A 15 4.13 5.79 -12.22
N TRP A 16 3.88 4.67 -11.57
CA TRP A 16 2.81 4.48 -10.60
C TRP A 16 2.88 5.47 -9.43
N MET A 17 4.06 5.66 -8.84
CA MET A 17 4.25 6.66 -7.77
C MET A 17 3.97 8.09 -8.23
N LYS A 18 4.39 8.47 -9.44
CA LYS A 18 4.09 9.81 -10.00
C LYS A 18 2.58 9.98 -10.24
N ARG A 19 1.90 8.95 -10.74
CA ARG A 19 0.44 8.96 -10.97
C ARG A 19 -0.35 9.04 -9.67
N ARG A 20 0.13 8.38 -8.61
CA ARG A 20 -0.45 8.45 -7.27
C ARG A 20 -0.40 9.88 -6.69
N ARG A 21 0.61 10.66 -7.05
CA ARG A 21 0.76 12.10 -6.73
C ARG A 21 0.11 13.03 -7.75
N SER A 22 -0.85 12.53 -8.53
CA SER A 22 -1.62 13.28 -9.53
C SER A 22 -0.79 13.94 -10.66
N VAL A 23 0.46 13.53 -10.87
CA VAL A 23 1.26 14.00 -12.01
C VAL A 23 0.63 13.53 -13.33
N SER A 24 0.49 14.45 -14.29
CA SER A 24 -0.19 14.17 -15.56
C SER A 24 0.60 13.17 -16.43
N PRO A 25 -0.06 12.32 -17.25
CA PRO A 25 0.65 11.37 -18.11
C PRO A 25 1.58 12.06 -19.11
N SER A 26 1.19 13.24 -19.59
CA SER A 26 1.98 14.05 -20.54
C SER A 26 3.26 14.56 -19.89
N GLU A 27 3.20 15.02 -18.65
CA GLU A 27 4.38 15.46 -17.92
C GLU A 27 5.32 14.30 -17.60
N ILE A 28 4.78 13.16 -17.18
CA ILE A 28 5.58 11.94 -16.97
C ILE A 28 6.23 11.52 -18.29
N ALA A 29 5.50 11.52 -19.40
CA ALA A 29 6.00 11.17 -20.73
C ALA A 29 7.18 12.06 -21.16
N ARG A 30 7.07 13.39 -21.00
CA ARG A 30 8.16 14.35 -21.27
C ARG A 30 9.39 14.06 -20.42
N ASN A 31 9.21 13.96 -19.10
CA ASN A 31 10.29 13.72 -18.15
C ASN A 31 11.03 12.39 -18.40
N LEU A 32 10.30 11.39 -18.89
CA LEU A 32 10.81 10.05 -19.12
C LEU A 32 11.25 9.80 -20.57
N LYS A 33 11.10 10.79 -21.47
CA LYS A 33 11.36 10.71 -22.92
C LYS A 33 10.68 9.51 -23.58
N VAL A 34 9.41 9.30 -23.28
CA VAL A 34 8.58 8.20 -23.82
C VAL A 34 7.21 8.73 -24.24
N SER A 35 6.43 7.93 -24.97
CA SER A 35 5.11 8.32 -25.42
C SER A 35 4.05 8.27 -24.30
N ARG A 36 3.02 9.11 -24.39
CA ARG A 36 1.85 9.07 -23.47
C ARG A 36 1.13 7.71 -23.46
N PRO A 37 0.95 7.00 -24.61
CA PRO A 37 0.44 5.63 -24.61
C PRO A 37 1.31 4.65 -23.83
N TYR A 38 2.64 4.79 -23.88
CA TYR A 38 3.54 3.97 -23.08
C TYR A 38 3.29 4.18 -21.58
N ILE A 39 3.17 5.42 -21.12
CA ILE A 39 2.85 5.74 -19.70
C ILE A 39 1.54 5.09 -19.28
N SER A 40 0.49 5.22 -20.10
CA SER A 40 -0.83 4.67 -19.80
C SER A 40 -0.80 3.13 -19.73
N LYS A 41 -0.10 2.49 -20.67
CA LYS A 41 0.10 1.03 -20.68
C LYS A 41 0.91 0.56 -19.45
N ALA A 42 1.99 1.26 -19.12
CA ALA A 42 2.83 0.92 -17.97
C ALA A 42 2.06 1.05 -16.64
N GLN A 43 1.27 2.12 -16.48
CA GLN A 43 0.39 2.31 -15.32
C GLN A 43 -0.60 1.16 -15.16
N ARG A 44 -1.34 0.83 -16.23
CA ARG A 44 -2.33 -0.25 -16.21
C ARG A 44 -1.71 -1.61 -15.87
N ILE A 45 -0.50 -1.88 -16.37
CA ILE A 45 0.22 -3.11 -16.03
C ILE A 45 0.65 -3.10 -14.56
N ALA A 46 1.14 -1.97 -14.05
CA ALA A 46 1.52 -1.82 -12.65
C ALA A 46 0.32 -2.08 -11.73
N GLU A 47 -0.81 -1.40 -11.97
CA GLU A 47 -2.03 -1.57 -11.18
C GLU A 47 -2.56 -3.01 -11.24
N LYS A 48 -2.57 -3.65 -12.42
CA LYS A 48 -2.96 -5.07 -12.54
C LYS A 48 -2.08 -5.99 -11.69
N ARG A 49 -0.77 -5.71 -11.63
CA ARG A 49 0.18 -6.47 -10.79
C ARG A 49 -0.08 -6.23 -9.31
N ILE A 50 -0.30 -4.97 -8.92
CA ILE A 50 -0.61 -4.59 -7.53
C ILE A 50 -1.93 -5.21 -7.08
N THR A 51 -2.98 -5.19 -7.89
CA THR A 51 -4.25 -5.89 -7.57
C THR A 51 -4.01 -7.37 -7.28
N LYS A 52 -3.17 -8.05 -8.10
CA LYS A 52 -2.83 -9.46 -7.86
C LYS A 52 -2.04 -9.65 -6.57
N LEU A 53 -1.09 -8.76 -6.27
CA LEU A 53 -0.32 -8.80 -5.02
C LEU A 53 -1.23 -8.66 -3.79
N LEU A 54 -2.10 -7.66 -3.78
CA LEU A 54 -3.03 -7.41 -2.68
C LEU A 54 -4.02 -8.57 -2.49
N ARG A 55 -4.63 -9.06 -3.57
CA ARG A 55 -5.54 -10.21 -3.51
C ARG A 55 -4.85 -11.51 -3.10
N ASN A 56 -3.61 -11.73 -3.53
CA ASN A 56 -2.85 -12.90 -3.12
C ASN A 56 -2.50 -12.84 -1.63
N ALA A 57 -2.09 -11.67 -1.13
CA ALA A 57 -1.82 -11.48 0.30
C ALA A 57 -3.10 -11.70 1.13
N ALA A 58 -4.24 -11.16 0.69
CA ALA A 58 -5.53 -11.40 1.34
C ALA A 58 -5.88 -12.90 1.38
N SER A 59 -5.76 -13.58 0.23
CA SER A 59 -6.08 -15.00 0.12
C SER A 59 -5.23 -15.89 1.03
N ILE A 60 -3.91 -15.63 1.11
CA ILE A 60 -3.00 -16.38 1.99
C ILE A 60 -3.34 -16.15 3.46
N ASN A 61 -3.77 -14.95 3.82
CA ASN A 61 -4.06 -14.55 5.21
C ASN A 61 -5.55 -14.68 5.59
N ARG A 62 -6.39 -15.30 4.74
CA ARG A 62 -7.83 -15.47 4.97
C ARG A 62 -8.53 -14.15 5.31
N ILE A 63 -8.23 -13.12 4.51
CA ILE A 63 -8.83 -11.80 4.61
C ILE A 63 -9.87 -11.66 3.50
N ASP A 64 -11.08 -11.32 3.89
CA ASP A 64 -12.14 -10.95 2.96
C ASP A 64 -12.01 -9.46 2.63
N ILE A 65 -11.63 -9.17 1.38
CA ILE A 65 -11.40 -7.80 0.93
C ILE A 65 -12.75 -7.09 0.78
N GLU A 66 -12.91 -5.99 1.51
CA GLU A 66 -14.06 -5.10 1.40
C GLU A 66 -13.79 -3.98 0.39
N SER A 67 -12.59 -3.39 0.44
CA SER A 67 -12.18 -2.30 -0.45
C SER A 67 -10.74 -2.48 -0.94
N LEU A 68 -10.50 -2.15 -2.22
CA LEU A 68 -9.17 -2.27 -2.84
C LEU A 68 -8.90 -1.13 -3.80
N SER A 69 -7.75 -0.49 -3.65
CA SER A 69 -7.23 0.52 -4.55
C SER A 69 -5.85 0.14 -5.05
N SER A 70 -5.77 -0.36 -6.28
CA SER A 70 -4.49 -0.61 -6.95
C SER A 70 -3.76 0.68 -7.34
N ARG A 71 -4.50 1.77 -7.54
CA ARG A 71 -3.95 3.11 -7.79
C ARG A 71 -3.10 3.59 -6.62
N PHE A 72 -3.50 3.25 -5.39
CA PHE A 72 -2.79 3.67 -4.18
C PHE A 72 -2.05 2.52 -3.46
N GLY A 73 -2.26 1.28 -3.89
CA GLY A 73 -1.56 0.11 -3.35
C GLY A 73 -2.06 -0.24 -1.96
N PHE A 74 -3.38 -0.13 -1.75
CA PHE A 74 -3.99 -0.34 -0.44
C PHE A 74 -5.26 -1.18 -0.58
N ALA A 75 -5.52 -2.03 0.41
CA ALA A 75 -6.78 -2.71 0.58
C ALA A 75 -7.15 -2.75 2.05
N SER A 76 -8.46 -2.71 2.33
CA SER A 76 -9.03 -3.02 3.64
C SER A 76 -9.95 -4.22 3.51
N GLY A 77 -10.10 -4.94 4.62
CA GLY A 77 -10.98 -6.08 4.70
C GLY A 77 -11.03 -6.60 6.13
N TYR A 78 -11.63 -7.78 6.28
CA TYR A 78 -11.84 -8.39 7.58
C TYR A 78 -11.19 -9.77 7.63
N CYS A 79 -10.51 -10.09 8.73
CA CYS A 79 -9.99 -11.42 8.98
C CYS A 79 -10.83 -12.13 10.05
N HIS A 80 -11.68 -13.06 9.62
CA HIS A 80 -12.55 -13.81 10.53
C HIS A 80 -11.78 -14.66 11.56
N THR A 81 -10.59 -15.13 11.21
CA THR A 81 -9.76 -15.96 12.12
C THR A 81 -9.28 -15.16 13.33
N HIS A 82 -9.02 -13.87 13.14
CA HIS A 82 -8.53 -12.96 14.18
C HIS A 82 -9.60 -11.98 14.66
N ASN A 83 -10.82 -12.08 14.14
CA ASN A 83 -11.97 -11.23 14.47
C ASN A 83 -11.63 -9.73 14.45
N THR A 84 -10.90 -9.28 13.42
CA THR A 84 -10.42 -7.89 13.34
C THR A 84 -10.33 -7.37 11.91
N ASN A 85 -10.46 -6.05 11.78
CA ASN A 85 -10.15 -5.32 10.55
C ASN A 85 -8.69 -5.56 10.17
N THR A 86 -8.44 -5.63 8.87
CA THR A 86 -7.11 -5.90 8.34
C THR A 86 -6.84 -5.03 7.13
N PHE A 87 -5.63 -4.49 7.06
CA PHE A 87 -5.17 -3.63 5.98
C PHE A 87 -4.03 -4.29 5.23
N ILE A 88 -3.95 -4.08 3.92
CA ILE A 88 -2.87 -4.59 3.09
C ILE A 88 -2.27 -3.42 2.32
N THR A 89 -0.96 -3.21 2.49
CA THR A 89 -0.22 -2.13 1.83
C THR A 89 0.77 -2.69 0.83
N PHE A 90 0.88 -2.07 -0.33
CA PHE A 90 1.98 -2.23 -1.27
C PHE A 90 2.80 -0.94 -1.33
N SER A 91 4.09 -1.05 -1.00
CA SER A 91 5.08 0.00 -1.18
C SER A 91 6.21 -0.48 -2.10
N PRO A 92 6.73 0.37 -2.99
CA PRO A 92 7.97 0.11 -3.72
C PRO A 92 9.16 -0.20 -2.82
N LYS A 93 9.19 0.43 -1.63
CA LYS A 93 10.29 0.37 -0.68
C LYS A 93 10.17 -0.82 0.26
N PHE A 94 8.95 -1.13 0.70
CA PHE A 94 8.70 -2.14 1.73
C PHE A 94 8.03 -3.42 1.20
N GLY A 95 7.58 -3.45 -0.04
CA GLY A 95 6.88 -4.61 -0.60
C GLY A 95 5.42 -4.68 -0.12
N VAL A 96 4.91 -5.90 0.08
CA VAL A 96 3.53 -6.14 0.52
C VAL A 96 3.53 -6.46 2.01
N HIS A 97 2.74 -5.71 2.78
CA HIS A 97 2.54 -5.94 4.22
C HIS A 97 1.05 -6.10 4.53
N VAL A 98 0.76 -6.93 5.52
CA VAL A 98 -0.57 -7.16 6.09
C VAL A 98 -0.55 -6.66 7.53
N TRP A 99 -1.56 -5.88 7.90
CA TRP A 99 -1.68 -5.20 9.18
C TRP A 99 -3.02 -5.55 9.82
N TYR A 100 -2.99 -6.22 10.97
CA TYR A 100 -4.20 -6.50 11.74
C TYR A 100 -4.45 -5.33 12.69
N ASP A 101 -5.70 -4.88 12.76
CA ASP A 101 -6.12 -3.79 13.64
C ASP A 101 -6.21 -4.29 15.09
N HIS A 102 -5.07 -4.30 15.78
CA HIS A 102 -4.95 -4.74 17.16
C HIS A 102 -3.94 -3.87 17.90
N ILE A 103 -4.19 -3.65 19.18
CA ILE A 103 -3.23 -3.01 20.07
C ILE A 103 -2.26 -4.11 20.53
N GLY A 104 -1.07 -4.16 19.93
CA GLY A 104 0.00 -5.06 20.37
C GLY A 104 0.83 -4.44 21.51
N ASN A 105 1.42 -5.29 22.37
CA ASN A 105 2.46 -4.86 23.31
C ASN A 105 3.77 -4.60 22.55
N CYS A 106 3.94 -3.38 22.06
CA CYS A 106 5.11 -3.01 21.27
C CYS A 106 6.41 -2.95 22.11
N ASP A 107 6.33 -2.81 23.43
CA ASP A 107 7.53 -2.58 24.26
C ASP A 107 8.37 -3.83 24.45
N GLU A 108 7.75 -5.00 24.37
CA GLU A 108 8.42 -6.31 24.39
C GLU A 108 8.64 -6.89 22.99
N CYS A 109 8.29 -6.13 21.93
CA CYS A 109 8.33 -6.62 20.56
C CYS A 109 9.71 -6.38 19.91
N GLU A 110 10.45 -7.47 19.65
CA GLU A 110 11.75 -7.41 18.94
C GLU A 110 11.66 -6.76 17.55
N ARG A 111 10.47 -6.75 16.94
CA ARG A 111 10.22 -6.17 15.61
C ARG A 111 9.69 -4.74 15.64
N LYS A 112 9.60 -4.10 16.81
CA LYS A 112 9.10 -2.72 16.98
C LYS A 112 9.74 -1.74 15.99
N SER A 113 11.07 -1.79 15.86
CA SER A 113 11.84 -0.90 14.99
C SER A 113 11.54 -1.09 13.50
N GLU A 114 11.24 -2.33 13.09
CA GLU A 114 10.85 -2.64 11.71
C GLU A 114 9.46 -2.09 11.40
N CYS A 115 8.48 -2.34 12.28
CA CYS A 115 7.14 -1.79 12.16
C CYS A 115 7.16 -0.26 12.08
N ASP A 116 7.87 0.40 12.98
CA ASP A 116 8.02 1.86 13.02
C ASP A 116 8.60 2.39 11.69
N LYS A 117 9.71 1.81 11.23
CA LYS A 117 10.35 2.18 9.96
C LYS A 117 9.40 2.09 8.77
N ILE A 118 8.59 1.02 8.70
CA ILE A 118 7.64 0.83 7.61
C ILE A 118 6.49 1.82 7.71
N LEU A 119 5.85 1.94 8.88
CA LEU A 119 4.70 2.82 9.10
C LEU A 119 5.05 4.29 8.83
N ARG A 120 6.18 4.77 9.37
CA ARG A 120 6.65 6.14 9.10
C ARG A 120 7.03 6.35 7.64
N GLY A 121 7.60 5.32 7.00
CA GLY A 121 7.88 5.33 5.58
C GLY A 121 6.60 5.42 4.73
N LEU A 122 5.57 4.67 5.10
CA LEU A 122 4.25 4.73 4.48
C LEU A 122 3.60 6.10 4.69
N ALA A 123 3.63 6.67 5.90
CA ALA A 123 3.12 8.00 6.17
C ALA A 123 3.75 9.07 5.26
N LYS A 124 5.08 9.02 5.09
CA LYS A 124 5.82 9.86 4.12
C LYS A 124 5.38 9.62 2.67
N GLU A 125 5.17 8.36 2.27
CA GLU A 125 4.67 8.04 0.91
C GLU A 125 3.23 8.55 0.67
N TRP A 126 2.38 8.51 1.70
CA TRP A 126 0.99 8.95 1.68
C TRP A 126 0.79 10.45 1.95
N GLN A 127 1.87 11.17 2.28
CA GLN A 127 1.82 12.58 2.70
C GLN A 127 0.81 12.78 3.83
N ILE A 128 0.94 11.94 4.88
CA ILE A 128 0.15 12.00 6.10
C ILE A 128 1.11 12.40 7.22
N SER A 129 0.77 13.46 7.95
CA SER A 129 1.53 13.88 9.13
C SER A 129 1.21 12.95 10.28
N ILE A 130 2.22 12.52 11.01
CA ILE A 130 2.13 11.58 12.13
C ILE A 130 3.03 12.08 13.27
N SER A 131 2.69 11.75 14.51
CA SER A 131 3.51 12.13 15.66
C SER A 131 4.81 11.33 15.70
N GLU A 132 5.89 11.93 16.22
CA GLU A 132 7.15 11.22 16.41
C GLU A 132 7.11 10.28 17.62
N ASP A 133 6.29 10.57 18.62
CA ASP A 133 6.31 9.87 19.92
C ASP A 133 5.27 8.74 20.05
N GLU A 134 4.52 8.44 18.99
CA GLU A 134 3.50 7.39 19.01
C GLU A 134 4.09 5.98 18.89
N SER A 135 3.51 5.02 19.62
CA SER A 135 3.82 3.60 19.45
C SER A 135 3.43 3.11 18.05
N PRO A 136 4.09 2.09 17.48
CA PRO A 136 3.72 1.54 16.17
C PRO A 136 2.26 1.11 16.05
N SER A 137 1.66 0.54 17.10
CA SER A 137 0.24 0.15 17.11
C SER A 137 -0.68 1.37 16.97
N THR A 138 -0.47 2.41 17.77
CA THR A 138 -1.24 3.67 17.69
C THR A 138 -1.06 4.34 16.33
N LEU A 139 0.20 4.40 15.88
CA LEU A 139 0.57 5.00 14.60
C LEU A 139 -0.10 4.30 13.42
N ALA A 140 -0.18 2.96 13.43
CA ALA A 140 -0.86 2.18 12.41
C ALA A 140 -2.35 2.52 12.34
N GLY A 141 -3.04 2.59 13.48
CA GLY A 141 -4.45 2.97 13.56
C GLY A 141 -4.72 4.34 12.95
N HIS A 142 -3.95 5.36 13.36
CA HIS A 142 -4.06 6.71 12.81
C HIS A 142 -3.77 6.75 11.30
N LEU A 143 -2.68 6.13 10.86
CA LEU A 143 -2.27 6.10 9.46
C LEU A 143 -3.34 5.47 8.57
N PHE A 144 -3.88 4.30 8.94
CA PHE A 144 -4.84 3.59 8.11
C PHE A 144 -6.22 4.25 8.11
N SER A 145 -6.64 4.84 9.23
CA SER A 145 -7.84 5.68 9.29
C SER A 145 -7.74 6.87 8.31
N GLU A 146 -6.63 7.60 8.35
CA GLU A 146 -6.37 8.72 7.43
C GLU A 146 -6.32 8.29 5.96
N ILE A 147 -5.73 7.12 5.67
CA ILE A 147 -5.72 6.55 4.32
C ILE A 147 -7.14 6.27 3.84
N ARG A 148 -7.99 5.63 4.65
CA ARG A 148 -9.38 5.33 4.27
C ARG A 148 -10.18 6.61 4.00
N ARG A 149 -10.02 7.63 4.84
CA ARG A 149 -10.66 8.94 4.65
C ARG A 149 -10.22 9.59 3.33
N LYS A 150 -8.92 9.59 3.02
CA LYS A 150 -8.41 10.10 1.72
C LYS A 150 -8.93 9.31 0.52
N LEU A 151 -9.34 8.06 0.69
CA LEU A 151 -9.92 7.21 -0.35
C LEU A 151 -11.45 7.28 -0.41
N GLY A 152 -12.11 7.94 0.55
CA GLY A 152 -13.56 8.01 0.67
C GLY A 152 -14.20 6.67 1.01
N TRP A 153 -13.51 5.84 1.81
CA TRP A 153 -14.04 4.55 2.27
C TRP A 153 -14.79 4.65 3.59
N GLU A 154 -14.66 5.79 4.28
CA GLU A 154 -15.40 6.23 5.46
C GLU A 154 -15.41 7.76 5.52
#